data_AF-A0A349KXT6-F1
#
_entry.id   AF-A0A349KXT6-F1
#
_cell.length_a   1.000
_cell.length_b   1.000
_cell.length_c   1.000
_cell.angle_alpha   90.00
_cell.angle_beta   90.00
_cell.angle_gamma   90.00
#
_symmetry.space_group_name_H-M   'P 1'
#
loop_
_entity.id
_entity.type
_entity.pdbx_description
1 polymer ?
#
loop_
_entity_poly.entity_id
_entity_poly.type
_entity_poly.pdbx_seq_one_letter_code
_entity_poly.pdbx_strand_id
1 'polypeptide(L)' 'MNRVLDHIDRHLDTPLVLDDLARVAHFSPFHFHRVFAAWLGETLGDYVQRRRLAAGAGLLAARTDRSVLS' A
#
# COMPACT_ATOMS: atom_id res chain seq x y z
N MET A 1 1.48 6.32 12.20
CA MET A 1 1.93 5.50 11.05
C MET A 1 0.98 4.34 10.73
N ASN A 2 0.54 3.53 11.69
CA ASN A 2 -0.41 2.42 11.41
C ASN A 2 -1.64 2.83 10.60
N ARG A 3 -2.29 3.96 10.93
CA ARG A 3 -3.43 4.48 10.16
C ARG A 3 -3.13 4.75 8.68
N VAL A 4 -1.88 5.11 8.36
CA VAL A 4 -1.43 5.34 6.98
C VAL A 4 -1.29 4.00 6.25
N LEU A 5 -0.70 2.99 6.91
CA LEU A 5 -0.60 1.64 6.35
C LEU A 5 -1.99 1.04 6.11
N ASP A 6 -2.88 1.13 7.10
CA ASP A 6 -4.27 0.67 6.98
C ASP A 6 -4.99 1.38 5.82
N HIS A 7 -4.71 2.67 5.62
CA HIS A 7 -5.28 3.43 4.52
C HIS A 7 -4.73 2.95 3.18
N ILE A 8 -3.42 2.74 3.05
CA ILE A 8 -2.80 2.20 1.83
C ILE A 8 -3.41 0.84 1.48
N ASP A 9 -3.53 -0.04 2.48
CA ASP A 9 -3.99 -1.42 2.29
C ASP A 9 -5.44 -1.51 1.82
N ARG A 10 -6.29 -0.58 2.29
CA ARG A 10 -7.69 -0.49 1.88
C ARG A 10 -7.90 0.16 0.51
N HIS A 11 -6.86 0.72 -0.09
CA HIS A 11 -6.94 1.51 -1.32
C HIS A 11 -5.89 1.09 -2.36
N LEU A 12 -5.37 -0.15 -2.28
CA LEU A 12 -4.32 -0.64 -3.19
C LEU A 12 -4.75 -0.64 -4.66
N ASP A 13 -6.04 -0.80 -4.91
CA ASP A 13 -6.71 -0.86 -6.21
C ASP A 13 -7.12 0.52 -6.75
N THR A 14 -6.89 1.58 -5.97
CA THR A 14 -7.13 2.98 -6.38
C THR A 14 -5.83 3.78 -6.44
N PRO A 15 -5.79 4.91 -7.16
CA PRO A 15 -4.67 5.84 -7.08
C PRO A 15 -4.49 6.37 -5.65
N LEU A 16 -3.29 6.19 -5.09
CA LEU A 16 -2.91 6.75 -3.80
C LEU A 16 -2.27 8.12 -4.01
N VAL A 17 -2.81 9.15 -3.35
CA VAL A 17 -2.29 10.51 -3.43
C VAL A 17 -1.41 10.79 -2.21
N LEU A 18 -0.17 11.22 -2.45
CA LEU A 18 0.81 11.51 -1.40
C LEU A 18 0.27 12.54 -0.38
N ASP A 19 -0.44 13.56 -0.87
CA ASP A 19 -1.00 14.63 -0.05
C ASP A 19 -2.07 14.13 0.92
N ASP A 20 -2.86 13.12 0.52
CA ASP A 20 -3.87 12.54 1.39
C ASP A 20 -3.23 11.71 2.51
N LEU A 21 -2.21 10.93 2.19
CA LEU A 21 -1.45 10.15 3.18
C LEU A 21 -0.70 11.06 4.15
N ALA A 22 -0.12 12.15 3.65
CA ALA A 22 0.54 13.16 4.47
C ALA A 22 -0.46 13.85 5.44
N ARG A 23 -1.68 14.14 4.97
CA ARG A 23 -2.77 14.68 5.80
C ARG A 23 -3.19 13.71 6.90
N VAL A 24 -3.34 12.42 6.57
CA VAL A 24 -3.62 11.34 7.55
C VAL A 24 -2.51 11.22 8.60
N ALA A 25 -1.26 11.51 8.21
CA ALA A 25 -0.10 11.48 9.09
C ALA A 25 0.17 12.79 9.84
N HIS A 26 -0.59 13.86 9.59
CA HIS A 26 -0.35 15.22 10.10
C HIS A 26 1.03 15.79 9.75
N PHE A 27 1.52 15.50 8.54
CA PHE A 27 2.78 16.02 8.01
C PHE A 27 2.57 16.78 6.70
N SER A 28 3.54 17.61 6.33
CA SER A 28 3.65 18.05 4.93
C SER A 28 4.04 16.86 4.04
N PRO A 29 3.70 16.86 2.73
CA PRO A 29 4.03 15.76 1.83
C PRO A 29 5.52 15.39 1.81
N PHE A 30 6.40 16.40 1.82
CA PHE A 30 7.84 16.21 1.86
C PHE A 30 8.33 15.58 3.17
N HIS A 31 7.85 16.06 4.33
CA HIS A 31 8.20 15.46 5.61
C HIS A 31 7.66 14.04 5.73
N PHE A 32 6.42 13.81 5.29
CA PHE A 32 5.81 12.49 5.27
C PHE A 32 6.66 11.51 4.47
N HIS A 33 7.07 11.88 3.25
CA HIS A 33 7.90 11.02 2.41
C HIS A 33 9.22 10.63 3.09
N ARG A 34 9.92 11.59 3.71
CA ARG A 34 11.18 11.34 4.42
C ARG A 34 10.99 10.48 5.67
N VAL A 35 9.99 10.78 6.49
CA VAL A 35 9.70 10.04 7.73
C VAL A 35 9.24 8.63 7.43
N PHE A 36 8.40 8.46 6.41
CA PHE A 36 7.94 7.14 5.98
C PHE A 36 9.11 6.26 5.56
N ALA A 37 9.99 6.77 4.68
CA ALA A 37 11.14 6.02 4.20
C ALA A 37 12.13 5.68 5.32
N ALA A 38 12.40 6.63 6.21
CA ALA A 38 13.28 6.39 7.37
C ALA A 38 12.68 5.36 8.35
N TRP A 39 11.36 5.32 8.48
CA TRP A 39 10.67 4.41 9.40
C TRP A 39 10.54 2.99 8.84
N LEU A 40 10.19 2.86 7.56
CA LEU A 40 9.92 1.57 6.93
C LEU A 40 11.16 0.95 6.27
N GLY A 41 12.19 1.75 5.99
CA GLY A 41 13.41 1.33 5.29
C GLY A 41 13.25 1.26 3.76
N GLU A 42 12.11 1.66 3.21
CA GLU A 42 11.82 1.71 1.77
C GLU A 42 10.94 2.91 1.43
N THR A 43 10.92 3.33 0.15
CA THR A 43 10.08 4.46 -0.25
C THR A 43 8.59 4.09 -0.21
N LEU A 44 7.72 5.10 -0.15
CA LEU A 44 6.28 4.88 -0.24
C LEU A 44 5.88 4.17 -1.54
N GLY A 45 6.52 4.52 -2.66
CA GLY A 45 6.26 3.91 -3.97
C GLY A 45 6.61 2.43 -3.98
N ASP A 46 7.79 2.07 -3.46
CA ASP A 46 8.24 0.68 -3.37
C ASP A 46 7.31 -0.14 -2.48
N TYR A 47 6.92 0.41 -1.33
CA TYR A 47 5.95 -0.22 -0.44
C TYR A 47 4.62 -0.51 -1.13
N VAL A 48 4.02 0.50 -1.79
CA VAL A 48 2.74 0.36 -2.49
C VAL A 48 2.84 -0.68 -3.60
N GLN A 49 3.91 -0.65 -4.39
CA GLN A 49 4.11 -1.60 -5.48
C GLN A 49 4.23 -3.05 -4.95
N ARG A 50 5.00 -3.24 -3.89
CA ARG A 50 5.15 -4.53 -3.21
C ARG A 50 3.82 -5.05 -2.67
N ARG A 51 3.01 -4.18 -2.06
CA ARG A 51 1.67 -4.55 -1.56
C ARG A 51 0.70 -4.91 -2.68
N ARG A 52 0.69 -4.17 -3.80
CA ARG A 52 -0.12 -4.49 -4.99
C ARG A 52 0.24 -5.84 -5.59
N LEU A 53 1.54 -6.14 -5.71
CA LEU A 53 2.01 -7.44 -6.20
C LEU A 53 1.57 -8.58 -5.27
N ALA A 54 1.72 -8.41 -3.95
CA ALA A 54 1.28 -9.41 -2.98
C ALA A 54 -0.26 -9.62 -3.02
N ALA A 55 -1.04 -8.55 -3.14
CA ALA A 55 -2.49 -8.64 -3.26
C ALA A 55 -2.93 -9.35 -4.56
N GLY A 56 -2.30 -9.01 -5.69
CA GLY A 56 -2.56 -9.66 -6.99
C GLY A 56 -2.18 -11.14 -7.00
N ALA A 57 -1.04 -11.50 -6.40
CA ALA A 57 -0.62 -12.89 -6.23
C ALA A 57 -1.61 -13.68 -5.35
N GLY A 58 -2.09 -13.07 -4.26
CA GLY A 58 -3.13 -13.65 -3.40
C GLY A 58 -4.45 -13.89 -4.15
N LEU A 59 -4.87 -12.96 -5.01
CA LEU A 59 -6.08 -13.12 -5.84
C LEU A 59 -5.92 -14.24 -6.89
N LEU A 60 -4.73 -14.43 -7.45
CA LEU A 60 -4.48 -15.54 -8.38
C LEU A 60 -4.50 -16.88 -7.63
N ALA A 61 -3.84 -16.97 -6.47
CA ALA A 61 -3.82 -18.17 -5.64
C ALA A 61 -5.21 -18.56 -5.11
N ALA A 62 -6.01 -17.58 -4.69
CA ALA A 62 -7.40 -17.73 -4.23
C ALA A 62 -8.44 -17.81 -5.36
N ARG A 63 -8.00 -17.87 -6.62
CA ARG A 63 -8.85 -18.24 -7.76
C ARG A 63 -8.50 -19.62 -8.32
N THR A 64 -7.25 -20.05 -8.19
CA THR A 64 -6.82 -21.41 -8.56
C THR A 64 -7.40 -22.50 -7.65
N ASP A 65 -7.83 -22.18 -6.44
CA ASP A 65 -8.62 -23.07 -5.56
C ASP A 65 -10.11 -23.15 -5.95
N ARG A 66 -10.59 -22.25 -6.82
CA ARG A 66 -12.03 -22.13 -7.14
C ARG A 66 -12.44 -22.48 -8.57
N SER A 67 -11.49 -22.85 -9.44
CA SER A 67 -11.83 -23.30 -10.80
C SER A 67 -10.76 -24.22 -11.39
N VAL A 68 -10.76 -25.49 -10.98
CA VAL A 68 -10.30 -26.58 -11.86
C VAL A 68 -11.13 -27.87 -11.72
N LEU A 69 -12.25 -27.83 -10.97
CA LEU A 69 -13.21 -28.92 -10.86
C LEU A 69 -14.55 -28.45 -11.44
N SER A 70 -14.66 -28.43 -12.76
CA SER A 70 -15.93 -28.52 -13.50
C SER A 70 -15.70 -29.27 -14.79
#